data_AF-A0A933Q9E0-F1
#
_entry.id   AF-A0A933Q9E0-F1
#
_cell.length_a   1.000
_cell.length_b   1.000
_cell.length_c   1.000
_cell.angle_alpha   90.00
_cell.angle_beta   90.00
_cell.angle_gamma   90.00
#
_symmetry.space_group_name_H-M   'P 1'
#
loop_
_entity.id
_entity.type
_entity.pdbx_description
1 polymer ?
#
loop_
_entity_poly.entity_id
_entity_poly.type
_entity_poly.pdbx_seq_one_letter_code
_entity_poly.pdbx_strand_id
1 'polypeptide(L)'
;MKRKLSRKKKTTKLFTIAFFFLIIFGIAAGTYLVQKNAALYTRSQASLRPLASSSCPTASNQTYKSLGLNPNKPNRMNFDPSKNPETNLYLRGWYEVNEGKELISRHGNNYGLDPNMPPQISTLFTNHYPKIIKTYRINAWDYDNHHNIPGESATPAYAVHMLGLEAVPGEPLIGLKAGRTIDGTNVFHVQYATKNSILFIHSAGEDDGYPYFFLDICVDPNLLAAYERDNANGRNQLPVIATGQVFGYAASNEVKYVIRDTGSFMDTRYKEDWWEYGGFKPEFSTPPPQNTIIPTQIPTSLPIPTSIVIPTNPRLPTVTPIPTQSVIPTLRPTTAVPTQTIIYVLPSPTAIPIPTITLTPTPTKTLTQIITENPVFNLMKILSEKISLFLKVSLP
;
A
#
# COMPACT_ATOMS: atom_id res chain seq x y z
N MET A 1 0.36 -30.52 81.50
CA MET A 1 -0.12 -30.87 80.15
C MET A 1 -0.88 -29.78 79.38
N LYS A 2 -1.34 -28.66 79.99
CA LYS A 2 -2.17 -27.62 79.32
C LYS A 2 -1.44 -26.60 78.40
N ARG A 3 -0.11 -26.51 78.40
CA ARG A 3 0.62 -25.51 77.57
C ARG A 3 0.89 -25.92 76.11
N LYS A 4 0.74 -27.21 75.74
CA LYS A 4 1.01 -27.67 74.35
C LYS A 4 -0.16 -27.49 73.37
N LEU A 5 -1.41 -27.32 73.82
CA LEU A 5 -2.56 -27.09 72.92
C LEU A 5 -2.70 -25.64 72.40
N SER A 6 -2.07 -24.65 73.04
CA SER A 6 -2.23 -23.24 72.66
C SER A 6 -1.39 -22.84 71.43
N ARG A 7 -0.21 -23.44 71.23
CA ARG A 7 0.64 -23.14 70.07
C ARG A 7 0.04 -23.62 68.74
N LYS A 8 -0.70 -24.72 68.72
CA LYS A 8 -1.29 -25.29 67.50
C LYS A 8 -2.39 -24.42 66.89
N LYS A 9 -3.14 -23.66 67.71
CA LYS A 9 -4.17 -22.71 67.21
C LYS A 9 -3.57 -21.44 66.60
N LYS A 10 -2.40 -20.98 67.07
CA LYS A 10 -1.74 -19.79 66.51
C LYS A 10 -1.12 -20.06 65.13
N THR A 11 -0.57 -21.25 64.93
CA THR A 11 0.02 -21.64 63.63
C THR A 11 -1.02 -21.76 62.52
N THR A 12 -2.22 -22.27 62.81
CA THR A 12 -3.30 -22.39 61.81
C THR A 12 -3.80 -21.01 61.37
N LYS A 13 -3.99 -20.07 62.31
CA LYS A 13 -4.42 -18.70 61.96
C LYS A 13 -3.41 -17.96 61.08
N LEU A 14 -2.11 -18.12 61.33
CA LEU A 14 -1.08 -17.46 60.53
C LEU A 14 -1.04 -18.01 59.08
N PHE A 15 -1.24 -19.32 58.91
CA PHE A 15 -1.26 -19.95 57.61
C PHE A 15 -2.48 -19.55 56.77
N THR A 16 -3.66 -19.45 57.40
CA THR A 16 -4.87 -18.98 56.72
C THR A 16 -4.72 -17.53 56.25
N ILE A 17 -4.15 -16.65 57.08
CA ILE A 17 -3.93 -15.24 56.70
C ILE A 17 -2.95 -15.15 55.53
N ALA A 18 -1.82 -15.85 55.57
CA ALA A 18 -0.83 -15.85 54.49
C ALA A 18 -1.41 -16.38 53.16
N PHE A 19 -2.24 -17.41 53.22
CA PHE A 19 -2.92 -17.96 52.04
C PHE A 19 -3.91 -16.96 51.41
N PHE A 20 -4.70 -16.26 52.22
CA PHE A 20 -5.59 -15.20 51.73
C PHE A 20 -4.81 -14.05 51.08
N PHE A 21 -3.68 -13.63 51.65
CA PHE A 21 -2.83 -12.60 51.04
C PHE A 21 -2.27 -13.04 49.68
N LEU A 22 -1.87 -14.30 49.52
CA LEU A 22 -1.38 -14.81 48.23
C LEU A 22 -2.47 -14.84 47.15
N ILE A 23 -3.71 -15.21 47.52
CA ILE A 23 -4.85 -15.18 46.57
C ILE A 23 -5.15 -13.74 46.15
N ILE A 24 -5.25 -12.81 47.11
CA ILE A 24 -5.55 -11.40 46.81
C ILE A 24 -4.46 -10.79 45.92
N PHE A 25 -3.19 -11.07 46.22
CA PHE A 25 -2.07 -10.57 45.42
C PHE A 25 -2.06 -11.19 44.01
N GLY A 26 -2.37 -12.49 43.88
CA GLY A 26 -2.50 -13.16 42.59
C GLY A 26 -3.64 -12.60 41.73
N ILE A 27 -4.80 -12.31 42.32
CA ILE A 27 -5.94 -11.68 41.62
C ILE A 27 -5.56 -10.27 41.17
N ALA A 28 -4.95 -9.46 42.04
CA ALA A 28 -4.54 -8.09 41.71
C ALA A 28 -3.46 -8.04 40.61
N ALA A 29 -2.50 -8.96 40.62
CA ALA A 29 -1.50 -9.07 39.56
C ALA A 29 -2.12 -9.52 38.23
N GLY A 30 -3.07 -10.45 38.27
CA GLY A 30 -3.82 -10.90 37.10
C GLY A 30 -4.66 -9.79 36.46
N THR A 31 -5.41 -9.03 37.26
CA THR A 31 -6.22 -7.90 36.75
C THR A 31 -5.35 -6.79 36.19
N TYR A 32 -4.19 -6.50 36.82
CA TYR A 32 -3.23 -5.52 36.31
C TYR A 32 -2.67 -5.91 34.93
N LEU A 33 -2.31 -7.17 34.72
CA LEU A 33 -1.82 -7.67 33.43
C LEU A 33 -2.91 -7.60 32.34
N VAL A 34 -4.15 -7.99 32.66
CA VAL A 34 -5.29 -7.88 31.73
C VAL A 34 -5.58 -6.42 31.38
N GLN A 35 -5.55 -5.52 32.35
CA GLN A 35 -5.80 -4.09 32.13
C GLN A 35 -4.71 -3.43 31.29
N LYS A 36 -3.43 -3.80 31.49
CA LYS A 36 -2.31 -3.32 30.68
C LYS A 36 -2.42 -3.79 29.22
N ASN A 37 -2.81 -5.05 29.00
CA ASN A 37 -3.00 -5.61 27.65
C ASN A 37 -4.23 -5.01 26.96
N ALA A 38 -5.34 -4.81 27.69
CA ALA A 38 -6.52 -4.12 27.17
C ALA A 38 -6.19 -2.68 26.77
N ALA A 39 -5.42 -1.95 27.58
CA ALA A 39 -4.99 -0.58 27.27
C ALA A 39 -4.09 -0.49 26.03
N LEU A 40 -3.21 -1.47 25.82
CA LEU A 40 -2.41 -1.56 24.58
C LEU A 40 -3.30 -1.86 23.37
N TYR A 41 -4.31 -2.72 23.53
CA TYR A 41 -5.28 -3.02 22.46
C TYR A 41 -6.18 -1.82 22.13
N THR A 42 -6.66 -1.07 23.12
CA THR A 42 -7.49 0.12 22.88
C THR A 42 -6.69 1.28 22.28
N ARG A 43 -5.39 1.41 22.61
CA ARG A 43 -4.52 2.45 22.02
C ARG A 43 -4.20 2.19 20.55
N SER A 44 -4.19 0.91 20.13
CA SER A 44 -4.12 0.52 18.72
C SER A 44 -5.39 0.89 17.94
N GLN A 45 -6.57 0.82 18.57
CA GLN A 45 -7.86 1.14 17.94
C GLN A 45 -8.22 2.64 17.98
N ALA A 46 -7.71 3.40 18.96
CA ALA A 46 -7.98 4.84 19.12
C ALA A 46 -7.31 5.74 18.05
N SER A 47 -6.48 5.18 17.18
CA SER A 47 -5.94 5.86 15.98
C SER A 47 -6.84 5.67 14.74
N LEU A 48 -8.15 5.52 14.94
CA LEU A 48 -9.16 5.56 13.88
C LEU A 48 -10.02 6.82 13.99
N ARG A 49 -9.43 7.96 14.35
CA ARG A 49 -10.09 9.25 14.12
C ARG A 49 -10.26 9.35 12.59
N PRO A 50 -11.48 9.53 12.05
CA PRO A 50 -11.65 9.75 10.63
C PRO A 50 -10.99 11.09 10.32
N LEU A 51 -9.73 11.05 9.89
CA LEU A 51 -9.14 12.13 9.12
C LEU A 51 -10.11 12.36 7.97
N ALA A 52 -10.43 13.62 7.68
CA ALA A 52 -11.28 13.98 6.56
C ALA A 52 -10.65 13.39 5.30
N SER A 53 -11.07 12.17 4.95
CA SER A 53 -10.62 11.49 3.76
C SER A 53 -11.15 12.32 2.61
N SER A 54 -10.27 12.94 1.84
CA SER A 54 -10.68 13.35 0.52
C SER A 54 -11.23 12.09 -0.16
N SER A 55 -12.46 12.17 -0.65
CA SER A 55 -13.02 11.05 -1.41
C SER A 55 -12.10 10.79 -2.59
N CYS A 56 -11.63 9.55 -2.75
CA CYS A 56 -10.74 9.21 -3.85
C CYS A 56 -11.34 9.66 -5.19
N PRO A 57 -10.50 10.18 -6.12
CA PRO A 57 -10.98 10.56 -7.44
C PRO A 57 -11.72 9.40 -8.12
N THR A 58 -12.91 9.67 -8.64
CA THR A 58 -13.73 8.67 -9.36
C THR A 58 -13.47 8.69 -10.87
N ALA A 59 -12.74 9.68 -11.36
CA ALA A 59 -12.35 9.83 -12.76
C ALA A 59 -10.92 10.38 -12.84
N SER A 60 -10.25 10.10 -13.96
CA SER A 60 -8.90 10.57 -14.23
C SER A 60 -8.69 10.85 -15.71
N ASN A 61 -7.76 11.76 -16.02
CA ASN A 61 -7.25 12.01 -17.36
C ASN A 61 -5.96 11.24 -17.67
N GLN A 62 -5.44 10.47 -16.70
CA GLN A 62 -4.25 9.66 -16.89
C GLN A 62 -4.52 8.53 -17.88
N THR A 63 -3.50 8.14 -18.64
CA THR A 63 -3.55 6.99 -19.54
C THR A 63 -2.38 6.07 -19.24
N TYR A 64 -2.63 4.76 -19.21
CA TYR A 64 -1.62 3.77 -18.84
C TYR A 64 -1.42 2.80 -19.98
N LYS A 65 -0.15 2.58 -20.31
CA LYS A 65 0.26 1.51 -21.21
C LYS A 65 0.36 0.22 -20.42
N SER A 66 0.24 -0.91 -21.11
CA SER A 66 0.53 -2.22 -20.55
C SER A 66 1.70 -2.82 -21.31
N LEU A 67 2.59 -3.51 -20.58
CA LEU A 67 3.72 -4.22 -21.15
C LEU A 67 3.48 -5.73 -21.00
N GLY A 68 3.77 -6.49 -22.05
CA GLY A 68 3.73 -7.95 -21.98
C GLY A 68 4.75 -8.47 -20.99
N LEU A 69 4.38 -9.48 -20.21
CA LEU A 69 5.33 -10.18 -19.35
C LEU A 69 6.32 -10.98 -20.21
N ASN A 70 7.58 -11.05 -19.78
CA ASN A 70 8.59 -11.83 -20.47
C ASN A 70 8.17 -13.31 -20.51
N PRO A 71 7.92 -13.91 -21.69
CA PRO A 71 7.41 -15.27 -21.79
C PRO A 71 8.41 -16.33 -21.27
N ASN A 72 9.70 -16.00 -21.23
CA ASN A 72 10.75 -16.87 -20.67
C ASN A 72 10.80 -16.82 -19.14
N LYS A 73 10.07 -15.89 -18.52
CA LYS A 73 9.82 -15.80 -17.09
C LYS A 73 8.31 -15.86 -16.88
N PRO A 74 7.68 -17.03 -17.11
CA PRO A 74 6.23 -17.17 -17.03
C PRO A 74 5.76 -16.61 -15.68
N ASN A 75 4.67 -15.84 -15.73
CA ASN A 75 4.00 -15.24 -14.58
C ASN A 75 4.02 -16.24 -13.39
N ARG A 76 4.84 -15.94 -12.38
CA ARG A 76 4.98 -16.82 -11.21
C ARG A 76 3.94 -16.53 -10.15
N MET A 77 3.17 -15.46 -10.30
CA MET A 77 1.90 -15.29 -9.60
C MET A 77 0.84 -16.26 -10.17
N ASN A 78 1.10 -17.56 -10.00
CA ASN A 78 0.11 -18.64 -10.18
C ASN A 78 -0.95 -18.68 -9.08
N PHE A 79 -1.00 -17.65 -8.25
CA PHE A 79 -1.95 -17.47 -7.16
C PHE A 79 -2.68 -16.14 -7.32
N ASP A 80 -3.88 -16.07 -6.77
CA ASP A 80 -4.67 -14.84 -6.69
C ASP A 80 -3.91 -13.78 -5.86
N PRO A 81 -3.46 -12.66 -6.46
CA PRO A 81 -2.68 -11.64 -5.75
C PRO A 81 -3.44 -11.01 -4.58
N SER A 82 -4.77 -11.06 -4.58
CA SER A 82 -5.58 -10.52 -3.48
C SER A 82 -5.50 -11.38 -2.22
N LYS A 83 -5.12 -12.66 -2.35
CA LYS A 83 -5.06 -13.66 -1.27
C LYS A 83 -3.64 -14.01 -0.84
N ASN A 84 -2.62 -13.43 -1.46
CA ASN A 84 -1.24 -13.70 -1.11
C ASN A 84 -0.66 -12.59 -0.20
N PRO A 85 -0.13 -12.93 0.99
CA PRO A 85 0.45 -11.96 1.93
C PRO A 85 1.70 -11.23 1.40
N GLU A 86 2.31 -11.74 0.34
CA GLU A 86 3.48 -11.17 -0.33
C GLU A 86 3.10 -10.05 -1.31
N THR A 87 1.84 -10.05 -1.78
CA THR A 87 1.31 -9.06 -2.73
C THR A 87 0.31 -8.10 -2.08
N ASN A 88 -0.55 -8.62 -1.20
CA ASN A 88 -1.54 -7.86 -0.45
C ASN A 88 -1.13 -7.73 1.02
N LEU A 89 -0.39 -6.67 1.35
CA LEU A 89 0.14 -6.45 2.71
C LEU A 89 -0.94 -6.19 3.77
N TYR A 90 -2.18 -5.88 3.39
CA TYR A 90 -3.28 -5.83 4.36
C TYR A 90 -3.54 -7.19 5.02
N LEU A 91 -3.17 -8.29 4.36
CA LEU A 91 -3.24 -9.63 4.96
C LEU A 91 -2.25 -9.78 6.12
N ARG A 92 -1.00 -9.34 5.92
CA ARG A 92 0.02 -9.34 6.99
C ARG A 92 -0.34 -8.36 8.11
N GLY A 93 -0.78 -7.16 7.74
CA GLY A 93 -0.90 -6.05 8.67
C GLY A 93 0.46 -5.61 9.25
N TRP A 94 0.42 -4.60 10.09
CA TRP A 94 1.60 -3.97 10.67
C TRP A 94 1.26 -3.32 12.01
N TYR A 95 2.30 -2.91 12.72
CA TYR A 95 2.19 -2.14 13.96
C TYR A 95 3.24 -1.03 14.01
N GLU A 96 2.87 0.10 14.61
CA GLU A 96 3.77 1.24 14.78
C GLU A 96 4.88 0.89 15.77
N VAL A 97 6.10 1.33 15.48
CA VAL A 97 7.27 1.17 16.36
C VAL A 97 7.84 2.53 16.70
N ASN A 98 8.47 2.65 17.87
CA ASN A 98 9.10 3.89 18.32
C ASN A 98 10.57 3.95 17.85
N GLU A 99 10.78 3.89 16.55
CA GLU A 99 12.10 3.93 15.91
C GLU A 99 12.39 5.30 15.30
N GLY A 100 13.68 5.61 15.12
CA GLY A 100 14.15 6.84 14.49
C GLY A 100 13.50 7.11 13.13
N LYS A 101 13.24 8.38 12.83
CA LYS A 101 12.58 8.86 11.60
C LYS A 101 13.56 9.54 10.65
N GLU A 102 14.83 9.57 11.03
CA GLU A 102 15.94 9.97 10.20
C GLU A 102 16.28 8.88 9.18
N LEU A 103 16.81 9.32 8.04
CA LEU A 103 17.45 8.41 7.12
C LEU A 103 18.76 7.91 7.73
N ILE A 104 19.00 6.61 7.62
CA ILE A 104 20.18 5.96 8.20
C ILE A 104 21.08 5.45 7.08
N SER A 105 22.35 5.27 7.42
CA SER A 105 23.31 4.68 6.51
C SER A 105 23.40 3.19 6.72
N ARG A 106 23.29 2.40 5.64
CA ARG A 106 23.44 0.94 5.73
C ARG A 106 24.89 0.50 5.95
N HIS A 107 25.82 1.18 5.28
CA HIS A 107 27.25 0.82 5.21
C HIS A 107 28.18 1.96 5.66
N GLY A 108 27.65 2.91 6.44
CA GLY A 108 28.33 4.18 6.72
C GLY A 108 28.36 5.08 5.48
N ASN A 109 28.74 6.35 5.67
CA ASN A 109 28.74 7.37 4.62
C ASN A 109 29.78 7.12 3.50
N ASN A 110 30.54 6.03 3.58
CA ASN A 110 31.60 5.67 2.65
C ASN A 110 31.10 4.89 1.43
N TYR A 111 29.88 4.37 1.50
CA TYR A 111 29.23 3.72 0.37
C TYR A 111 28.53 4.79 -0.45
N GLY A 112 28.94 4.94 -1.72
CA GLY A 112 28.26 5.82 -2.67
C GLY A 112 26.87 5.28 -3.03
N LEU A 113 26.19 5.96 -3.95
CA LEU A 113 24.97 5.45 -4.55
C LEU A 113 25.21 4.12 -5.26
N ASP A 114 24.22 3.23 -5.21
CA ASP A 114 24.15 2.12 -6.18
C ASP A 114 24.24 2.71 -7.60
N PRO A 115 25.23 2.33 -8.42
CA PRO A 115 25.36 2.81 -9.80
C PRO A 115 24.13 2.54 -10.67
N ASN A 116 23.33 1.52 -10.34
CA ASN A 116 22.08 1.21 -11.05
C ASN A 116 20.90 2.06 -10.57
N MET A 117 21.07 2.76 -9.44
CA MET A 117 20.11 3.60 -8.72
C MET A 117 18.68 3.05 -8.82
N PRO A 118 18.23 2.19 -7.89
CA PRO A 118 16.85 1.73 -7.90
C PRO A 118 15.89 2.92 -7.75
N PRO A 119 14.57 2.75 -7.94
CA PRO A 119 13.62 3.84 -7.79
C PRO A 119 13.74 4.57 -6.45
N GLN A 120 13.90 5.89 -6.53
CA GLN A 120 14.30 6.77 -5.43
C GLN A 120 13.07 7.45 -4.82
N ILE A 121 12.75 7.10 -3.58
CA ILE A 121 11.51 7.56 -2.91
C ILE A 121 11.48 9.07 -2.69
N SER A 122 12.65 9.71 -2.63
CA SER A 122 12.81 11.17 -2.56
C SER A 122 12.06 11.94 -3.65
N THR A 123 11.64 11.26 -4.71
CA THR A 123 10.98 11.84 -5.89
C THR A 123 9.48 11.53 -5.96
N LEU A 124 8.90 10.95 -4.91
CA LEU A 124 7.50 10.56 -4.85
C LEU A 124 6.51 11.72 -5.04
N PHE A 125 6.87 12.89 -4.51
CA PHE A 125 6.06 14.11 -4.58
C PHE A 125 6.72 15.11 -5.53
N THR A 126 5.91 15.89 -6.24
CA THR A 126 6.42 16.87 -7.20
C THR A 126 6.95 18.14 -6.53
N ASN A 127 6.42 18.49 -5.36
CA ASN A 127 6.58 19.82 -4.77
C ASN A 127 7.42 19.84 -3.49
N HIS A 128 7.70 18.68 -2.89
CA HIS A 128 8.50 18.60 -1.68
C HIS A 128 9.19 17.25 -1.53
N TYR A 129 10.17 17.20 -0.63
CA TYR A 129 10.82 15.95 -0.25
C TYR A 129 9.94 15.19 0.74
N PRO A 130 9.80 13.85 0.64
CA PRO A 130 9.04 13.08 1.61
C PRO A 130 9.64 13.19 3.02
N LYS A 131 8.80 13.49 4.01
CA LYS A 131 9.19 13.50 5.42
C LYS A 131 8.64 12.28 6.12
N ILE A 132 9.49 11.58 6.87
CA ILE A 132 9.08 10.41 7.66
C ILE A 132 8.40 10.91 8.95
N ILE A 133 7.12 10.58 9.13
CA ILE A 133 6.34 10.94 10.32
C ILE A 133 6.09 9.77 11.25
N LYS A 134 6.14 8.54 10.73
CA LYS A 134 5.94 7.28 11.48
C LYS A 134 6.80 6.15 10.93
N THR A 135 7.06 5.17 11.78
CA THR A 135 7.79 3.95 11.45
C THR A 135 7.01 2.73 11.92
N TYR A 136 7.05 1.66 11.13
CA TYR A 136 6.25 0.47 11.34
C TYR A 136 7.05 -0.81 11.12
N ARG A 137 6.63 -1.89 11.77
CA ARG A 137 7.02 -3.26 11.44
C ARG A 137 5.83 -4.01 10.87
N ILE A 138 6.11 -4.78 9.83
CA ILE A 138 5.15 -5.68 9.18
C ILE A 138 5.15 -7.02 9.92
N ASN A 139 3.97 -7.56 10.18
CA ASN A 139 3.84 -8.84 10.89
C ASN A 139 4.36 -10.01 10.05
N ALA A 140 4.88 -11.03 10.73
CA ALA A 140 5.14 -12.33 10.15
C ALA A 140 3.83 -12.99 9.67
N TRP A 141 3.98 -14.03 8.85
CA TRP A 141 2.85 -14.75 8.28
C TRP A 141 3.02 -16.24 8.54
N ASP A 142 1.96 -16.87 9.03
CA ASP A 142 1.84 -18.31 9.15
C ASP A 142 1.33 -18.87 7.83
N TYR A 143 2.23 -19.45 7.04
CA TYR A 143 1.89 -20.03 5.74
C TYR A 143 1.07 -21.31 5.85
N ASP A 144 1.19 -22.06 6.96
CA ASP A 144 0.43 -23.29 7.15
C ASP A 144 -1.01 -22.95 7.52
N ASN A 145 -1.21 -21.99 8.43
CA ASN A 145 -2.53 -21.61 8.95
C ASN A 145 -3.17 -20.41 8.25
N HIS A 146 -2.49 -19.81 7.27
CA HIS A 146 -2.99 -18.71 6.43
C HIS A 146 -3.46 -17.48 7.23
N HIS A 147 -2.69 -17.08 8.24
CA HIS A 147 -2.97 -15.88 9.03
C HIS A 147 -1.69 -15.09 9.36
N ASN A 148 -1.86 -13.83 9.78
CA ASN A 148 -0.75 -13.06 10.31
C ASN A 148 -0.40 -13.46 11.74
N ILE A 149 0.85 -13.22 12.13
CA ILE A 149 1.35 -13.47 13.48
C ILE A 149 1.67 -12.11 14.12
N PRO A 150 0.72 -11.49 14.85
CA PRO A 150 0.92 -10.16 15.42
C PRO A 150 2.08 -10.10 16.41
N GLY A 151 2.94 -9.08 16.28
CA GLY A 151 4.08 -8.87 17.17
C GLY A 151 5.35 -9.65 16.78
N GLU A 152 5.23 -10.60 15.86
CA GLU A 152 6.38 -11.20 15.18
C GLU A 152 6.68 -10.45 13.90
N SER A 153 7.96 -10.29 13.59
CA SER A 153 8.42 -9.47 12.47
C SER A 153 8.60 -10.31 11.21
N ALA A 154 8.09 -9.85 10.07
CA ALA A 154 8.30 -10.50 8.78
C ALA A 154 9.78 -10.67 8.41
N THR A 155 10.62 -9.68 8.76
CA THR A 155 12.08 -9.76 8.70
C THR A 155 12.65 -9.37 10.07
N PRO A 156 13.09 -10.32 10.91
CA PRO A 156 13.56 -9.98 12.26
C PRO A 156 14.80 -9.08 12.29
N ALA A 157 15.61 -9.07 11.23
CA ALA A 157 16.86 -8.32 11.14
C ALA A 157 16.69 -6.79 11.11
N TYR A 158 15.49 -6.29 10.79
CA TYR A 158 15.22 -4.85 10.70
C TYR A 158 14.22 -4.39 11.75
N ALA A 159 14.52 -3.24 12.35
CA ALA A 159 13.66 -2.59 13.33
C ALA A 159 12.48 -1.84 12.68
N VAL A 160 12.63 -1.43 11.42
CA VAL A 160 11.61 -0.76 10.61
C VAL A 160 11.50 -1.48 9.26
N HIS A 161 10.27 -1.69 8.79
CA HIS A 161 9.99 -2.20 7.43
C HIS A 161 9.22 -1.21 6.56
N MET A 162 8.46 -0.33 7.20
CA MET A 162 7.51 0.54 6.55
C MET A 162 7.58 1.94 7.16
N LEU A 163 7.47 2.95 6.30
CA LEU A 163 7.41 4.36 6.68
C LEU A 163 6.00 4.89 6.49
N GLY A 164 5.55 5.72 7.42
CA GLY A 164 4.50 6.69 7.17
C GLY A 164 5.14 7.99 6.70
N LEU A 165 4.88 8.36 5.45
CA LEU A 165 5.36 9.60 4.84
C LEU A 165 4.30 10.69 4.98
N GLU A 166 4.71 11.89 5.37
CA GLU A 166 3.85 13.07 5.38
C GLU A 166 3.35 13.37 3.96
N ALA A 167 2.06 13.60 3.83
CA ALA A 167 1.41 13.94 2.58
C ALA A 167 0.27 14.94 2.80
N VAL A 168 -0.20 15.59 1.74
CA VAL A 168 -1.47 16.33 1.77
C VAL A 168 -2.57 15.47 1.13
N PRO A 169 -3.75 15.30 1.76
CA PRO A 169 -4.85 14.56 1.13
C PRO A 169 -5.17 15.09 -0.27
N GLY A 170 -5.22 14.21 -1.26
CA GLY A 170 -5.42 14.54 -2.67
C GLY A 170 -4.15 14.94 -3.43
N GLU A 171 -2.98 14.99 -2.79
CA GLU A 171 -1.71 15.25 -3.46
C GLU A 171 -1.33 14.09 -4.41
N PRO A 172 -0.89 14.38 -5.64
CA PRO A 172 -0.48 13.35 -6.58
C PRO A 172 0.78 12.61 -6.12
N LEU A 173 0.76 11.30 -6.31
CA LEU A 173 1.89 10.38 -6.13
C LEU A 173 2.40 9.98 -7.51
N ILE A 174 3.68 10.20 -7.78
CA ILE A 174 4.27 10.03 -9.12
C ILE A 174 5.25 8.87 -9.18
N GLY A 175 5.39 8.29 -10.38
CA GLY A 175 6.41 7.29 -10.70
C GLY A 175 7.79 7.83 -10.36
N LEU A 176 8.53 7.08 -9.56
CA LEU A 176 9.81 7.52 -9.00
C LEU A 176 10.88 7.67 -10.08
N LYS A 177 11.86 8.53 -9.84
CA LYS A 177 13.09 8.53 -10.65
C LYS A 177 13.94 7.31 -10.30
N ALA A 178 14.59 6.73 -11.30
CA ALA A 178 15.54 5.63 -11.17
C ALA A 178 16.68 5.85 -12.17
N GLY A 179 17.83 5.23 -11.92
CA GLY A 179 18.98 5.26 -12.84
C GLY A 179 18.79 4.39 -14.08
N ARG A 180 17.83 3.46 -14.03
CA ARG A 180 17.44 2.58 -15.14
C ARG A 180 15.93 2.56 -15.34
N THR A 181 15.51 2.19 -16.53
CA THR A 181 14.10 2.00 -16.88
C THR A 181 13.82 0.55 -17.24
N ILE A 182 12.54 0.16 -17.16
CA ILE A 182 12.05 -1.17 -17.51
C ILE A 182 11.87 -1.29 -19.04
N ASP A 183 11.26 -0.27 -19.65
CA ASP A 183 11.05 -0.16 -21.08
C ASP A 183 10.82 1.31 -21.44
N GLY A 184 11.72 1.92 -22.21
CA GLY A 184 11.67 3.34 -22.55
C GLY A 184 11.69 4.24 -21.31
N THR A 185 10.57 4.91 -21.02
CA THR A 185 10.41 5.81 -19.85
C THR A 185 9.76 5.14 -18.64
N ASN A 186 9.38 3.86 -18.75
CA ASN A 186 8.69 3.13 -17.68
C ASN A 186 9.64 2.73 -16.56
N VAL A 187 9.25 2.98 -15.31
CA VAL A 187 10.03 2.68 -14.10
C VAL A 187 9.40 1.60 -13.23
N PHE A 188 8.08 1.41 -13.33
CA PHE A 188 7.37 0.36 -12.60
C PHE A 188 6.49 -0.50 -13.48
N HIS A 189 6.40 -1.77 -13.12
CA HIS A 189 5.39 -2.70 -13.59
C HIS A 189 4.41 -2.97 -12.45
N VAL A 190 3.11 -2.82 -12.69
CA VAL A 190 2.06 -2.94 -11.65
C VAL A 190 1.72 -4.41 -11.44
N GLN A 191 2.02 -4.91 -10.24
CA GLN A 191 1.83 -6.32 -9.90
C GLN A 191 0.48 -6.60 -9.24
N TYR A 192 0.03 -5.68 -8.40
CA TYR A 192 -1.24 -5.74 -7.70
C TYR A 192 -1.75 -4.33 -7.43
N ALA A 193 -3.05 -4.08 -7.64
CA ALA A 193 -3.68 -2.81 -7.30
C ALA A 193 -5.07 -3.05 -6.72
N THR A 194 -5.42 -2.25 -5.73
CA THR A 194 -6.78 -2.06 -5.21
C THR A 194 -7.10 -0.57 -5.27
N LYS A 195 -8.29 -0.17 -4.79
CA LYS A 195 -8.59 1.26 -4.61
C LYS A 195 -7.62 1.97 -3.66
N ASN A 196 -7.04 1.24 -2.70
CA ASN A 196 -6.33 1.83 -1.56
C ASN A 196 -4.86 1.42 -1.43
N SER A 197 -4.39 0.52 -2.28
CA SER A 197 -3.00 0.06 -2.26
C SER A 197 -2.53 -0.35 -3.64
N ILE A 198 -1.22 -0.21 -3.86
CA ILE A 198 -0.58 -0.67 -5.08
C ILE A 198 0.77 -1.30 -4.76
N LEU A 199 1.09 -2.34 -5.50
CA LEU A 199 2.38 -3.00 -5.53
C LEU A 199 2.98 -2.85 -6.92
N PHE A 200 4.19 -2.31 -6.95
CA PHE A 200 5.03 -2.24 -8.13
C PHE A 200 6.21 -3.20 -8.01
N ILE A 201 6.75 -3.60 -9.15
CA ILE A 201 8.13 -4.11 -9.22
C ILE A 201 8.94 -3.24 -10.17
N HIS A 202 10.19 -2.99 -9.80
CA HIS A 202 11.17 -2.36 -10.69
C HIS A 202 11.94 -3.38 -11.51
N SER A 203 11.23 -3.99 -12.47
CA SER A 203 11.78 -4.89 -13.48
C SER A 203 10.78 -5.13 -14.60
N ALA A 204 11.28 -5.61 -15.74
CA ALA A 204 10.47 -6.12 -16.85
C ALA A 204 9.83 -7.50 -16.55
N GLY A 205 10.27 -8.16 -15.49
CA GLY A 205 9.72 -9.44 -15.00
C GLY A 205 9.00 -9.29 -13.66
N GLU A 206 8.37 -10.38 -13.20
CA GLU A 206 7.70 -10.44 -11.89
C GLU A 206 8.61 -10.91 -10.74
N ASP A 207 9.79 -11.48 -11.05
CA ASP A 207 10.61 -12.23 -10.10
C ASP A 207 11.97 -11.61 -9.76
N ASP A 208 12.36 -10.58 -10.51
CA ASP A 208 13.63 -9.88 -10.35
C ASP A 208 13.36 -8.41 -10.05
N GLY A 209 14.16 -7.81 -9.18
CA GLY A 209 14.03 -6.42 -8.80
C GLY A 209 13.38 -6.21 -7.44
N TYR A 210 12.98 -4.96 -7.22
CA TYR A 210 12.57 -4.47 -5.90
C TYR A 210 11.05 -4.26 -5.90
N PRO A 211 10.29 -5.01 -5.08
CA PRO A 211 8.88 -4.72 -4.87
C PRO A 211 8.69 -3.46 -4.02
N TYR A 212 7.88 -2.52 -4.51
CA TYR A 212 7.51 -1.30 -3.81
C TYR A 212 6.01 -1.33 -3.50
N PHE A 213 5.66 -1.13 -2.22
CA PHE A 213 4.26 -1.06 -1.80
C PHE A 213 3.93 0.35 -1.36
N PHE A 214 2.77 0.82 -1.81
CA PHE A 214 2.14 2.02 -1.33
C PHE A 214 0.75 1.67 -0.80
N LEU A 215 0.47 2.05 0.44
CA LEU A 215 -0.81 1.78 1.10
C LEU A 215 -1.43 3.06 1.65
N ASP A 216 -2.73 2.98 1.88
CA ASP A 216 -3.58 4.10 2.32
C ASP A 216 -3.50 5.28 1.34
N ILE A 217 -3.51 4.94 0.05
CA ILE A 217 -3.56 5.89 -1.06
C ILE A 217 -4.93 5.81 -1.76
N CYS A 218 -5.16 6.66 -2.75
CA CYS A 218 -6.21 6.53 -3.74
C CYS A 218 -5.53 6.19 -5.06
N VAL A 219 -5.55 4.91 -5.46
CA VAL A 219 -4.98 4.51 -6.76
C VAL A 219 -5.77 5.22 -7.87
N ASP A 220 -5.06 5.68 -8.90
CA ASP A 220 -5.71 6.33 -10.04
C ASP A 220 -6.79 5.40 -10.64
N PRO A 221 -8.03 5.87 -10.85
CA PRO A 221 -9.11 5.00 -11.30
C PRO A 221 -8.88 4.40 -12.69
N ASN A 222 -8.17 5.09 -13.60
CA ASN A 222 -7.82 4.54 -14.91
C ASN A 222 -6.71 3.49 -14.80
N LEU A 223 -5.77 3.66 -13.85
CA LEU A 223 -4.75 2.65 -13.56
C LEU A 223 -5.38 1.38 -12.98
N LEU A 224 -6.26 1.53 -12.00
CA LEU A 224 -6.96 0.41 -11.38
C LEU A 224 -7.77 -0.36 -12.44
N ALA A 225 -8.52 0.34 -13.29
CA ALA A 225 -9.28 -0.29 -14.37
C ALA A 225 -8.37 -1.02 -15.38
N ALA A 226 -7.21 -0.45 -15.71
CA ALA A 226 -6.22 -1.12 -16.57
C ALA A 226 -5.68 -2.40 -15.92
N TYR A 227 -5.34 -2.35 -14.64
CA TYR A 227 -4.87 -3.51 -13.88
C TYR A 227 -5.95 -4.60 -13.80
N GLU A 228 -7.19 -4.25 -13.42
CA GLU A 228 -8.29 -5.21 -13.30
C GLU A 228 -8.59 -5.91 -14.64
N ARG A 229 -8.61 -5.15 -15.74
CA ARG A 229 -8.78 -5.69 -17.10
C ARG A 229 -7.66 -6.67 -17.44
N ASP A 230 -6.41 -6.27 -17.25
CA ASP A 230 -5.27 -7.07 -17.63
C ASP A 230 -5.13 -8.32 -16.74
N ASN A 231 -5.47 -8.20 -15.46
CA ASN A 231 -5.53 -9.30 -14.51
C ASN A 231 -6.64 -10.31 -14.86
N ALA A 232 -7.84 -9.84 -15.22
CA ALA A 232 -8.93 -10.69 -15.68
C ALA A 232 -8.60 -11.42 -17.01
N ASN A 233 -7.76 -10.81 -17.84
CA ASN A 233 -7.25 -11.41 -19.09
C ASN A 233 -6.04 -12.33 -18.90
N GLY A 234 -5.84 -12.86 -17.68
CA GLY A 234 -4.79 -13.84 -17.38
C GLY A 234 -3.41 -13.23 -17.18
N ARG A 235 -3.31 -11.91 -16.95
CA ARG A 235 -2.06 -11.21 -16.61
C ARG A 235 -0.94 -11.36 -17.65
N ASN A 236 -1.24 -11.62 -18.92
CA ASN A 236 -0.23 -11.75 -19.99
C ASN A 236 0.52 -10.43 -20.27
N GLN A 237 -0.06 -9.33 -19.82
CA GLN A 237 0.51 -7.99 -19.77
C GLN A 237 0.03 -7.35 -18.46
N LEU A 238 0.73 -6.36 -17.92
CA LEU A 238 0.20 -5.53 -16.83
C LEU A 238 0.53 -4.06 -17.08
N PRO A 239 -0.18 -3.12 -16.42
CA PRO A 239 0.10 -1.71 -16.56
C PRO A 239 1.53 -1.36 -16.14
N VAL A 240 2.11 -0.38 -16.83
CA VAL A 240 3.40 0.22 -16.49
C VAL A 240 3.25 1.69 -16.14
N ILE A 241 4.13 2.19 -15.28
CA ILE A 241 4.17 3.58 -14.85
C ILE A 241 5.48 4.21 -15.32
N ALA A 242 5.39 5.34 -16.00
CA ALA A 242 6.54 6.14 -16.38
C ALA A 242 7.05 7.02 -15.22
N THR A 243 8.34 7.36 -15.26
CA THR A 243 8.90 8.37 -14.35
C THR A 243 8.08 9.67 -14.42
N GLY A 244 7.68 10.20 -13.28
CA GLY A 244 6.86 11.41 -13.17
C GLY A 244 5.36 11.23 -13.48
N GLN A 245 4.93 10.05 -13.93
CA GLN A 245 3.52 9.77 -14.19
C GLN A 245 2.76 9.57 -12.88
N VAL A 246 1.59 10.19 -12.74
CA VAL A 246 0.73 9.99 -11.57
C VAL A 246 0.23 8.54 -11.55
N PHE A 247 0.40 7.85 -10.43
CA PHE A 247 -0.17 6.50 -10.22
C PHE A 247 -1.30 6.50 -9.18
N GLY A 248 -1.44 7.58 -8.43
CA GLY A 248 -2.47 7.73 -7.42
C GLY A 248 -2.33 9.03 -6.67
N TYR A 249 -3.07 9.16 -5.58
CA TYR A 249 -3.15 10.34 -4.74
C TYR A 249 -3.08 9.94 -3.28
N ALA A 250 -2.54 10.78 -2.41
CA ALA A 250 -2.59 10.53 -0.97
C ALA A 250 -4.05 10.54 -0.49
N ALA A 251 -4.52 9.46 0.15
CA ALA A 251 -5.90 9.42 0.67
C ALA A 251 -6.05 10.18 1.99
N SER A 252 -4.93 10.39 2.68
CA SER A 252 -4.85 11.07 3.96
C SER A 252 -3.55 11.85 4.06
N ASN A 253 -3.26 12.37 5.25
CA ASN A 253 -2.02 13.05 5.59
C ASN A 253 -0.84 12.09 5.85
N GLU A 254 -1.02 10.80 5.57
CA GLU A 254 0.00 9.77 5.64
C GLU A 254 -0.10 8.84 4.42
N VAL A 255 1.02 8.59 3.76
CA VAL A 255 1.19 7.51 2.76
C VAL A 255 2.12 6.46 3.34
N LYS A 256 1.71 5.19 3.34
CA LYS A 256 2.55 4.10 3.83
C LYS A 256 3.39 3.53 2.71
N TYR A 257 4.67 3.35 2.99
CA TYR A 257 5.69 2.96 2.02
C TYR A 257 6.51 1.77 2.50
N VAL A 258 6.71 0.77 1.63
CA VAL A 258 7.46 -0.46 1.93
C VAL A 258 8.31 -0.84 0.72
N ILE A 259 9.50 -1.40 0.98
CA ILE A 259 10.34 -2.03 -0.04
C ILE A 259 10.67 -3.46 0.39
N ARG A 260 10.80 -4.33 -0.60
CA ARG A 260 11.45 -5.64 -0.46
C ARG A 260 12.68 -5.74 -1.34
N ASP A 261 13.62 -6.55 -0.89
CA ASP A 261 14.79 -6.97 -1.66
C ASP A 261 15.06 -8.44 -1.35
N THR A 262 15.27 -9.25 -2.39
CA THR A 262 15.63 -10.67 -2.28
C THR A 262 14.67 -11.44 -1.34
N GLY A 263 13.37 -11.15 -1.45
CA GLY A 263 12.33 -11.79 -0.64
C GLY A 263 12.22 -11.29 0.81
N SER A 264 13.05 -10.36 1.28
CA SER A 264 12.95 -9.79 2.63
C SER A 264 12.34 -8.39 2.59
N PHE A 265 11.55 -8.03 3.61
CA PHE A 265 11.25 -6.62 3.87
C PHE A 265 12.52 -5.92 4.38
N MET A 266 12.81 -4.74 3.84
CA MET A 266 14.04 -3.99 4.11
C MET A 266 13.80 -2.84 5.09
N ASP A 267 14.86 -2.32 5.73
CA ASP A 267 14.77 -1.02 6.38
C ASP A 267 14.71 0.08 5.32
N THR A 268 13.51 0.61 5.12
CA THR A 268 13.19 1.66 4.16
C THR A 268 13.88 2.99 4.45
N ARG A 269 14.56 3.15 5.58
CA ARG A 269 15.34 4.35 5.92
C ARG A 269 16.75 4.35 5.35
N TYR A 270 17.22 3.25 4.73
CA TYR A 270 18.56 3.19 4.14
C TYR A 270 18.71 4.18 2.98
N LYS A 271 19.43 5.26 3.23
CA LYS A 271 19.55 6.38 2.29
C LYS A 271 20.35 6.04 1.05
N GLU A 272 21.35 5.18 1.14
CA GLU A 272 22.20 4.84 -0.02
C GLU A 272 21.46 3.99 -1.06
N ASP A 273 20.47 3.23 -0.59
CA ASP A 273 19.73 2.27 -1.40
C ASP A 273 18.48 2.95 -2.00
N TRP A 274 17.69 3.65 -1.19
CA TRP A 274 16.31 4.04 -1.57
C TRP A 274 16.07 5.54 -1.71
N TRP A 275 17.04 6.37 -1.32
CA TRP A 275 16.91 7.82 -1.28
C TRP A 275 18.05 8.48 -2.07
N GLU A 276 17.81 9.66 -2.65
CA GLU A 276 18.88 10.40 -3.31
C GLU A 276 19.98 10.78 -2.29
N TYR A 277 21.13 10.09 -2.37
CA TYR A 277 22.32 10.28 -1.53
C TYR A 277 23.51 10.75 -2.37
N GLY A 278 24.29 11.73 -1.90
CA GLY A 278 25.59 12.07 -2.53
C GLY A 278 25.60 13.14 -3.65
N GLY A 279 24.54 13.91 -3.90
CA GLY A 279 24.70 15.17 -4.64
C GLY A 279 23.48 15.76 -5.35
N PHE A 280 22.47 14.97 -5.68
CA PHE A 280 21.20 15.52 -6.15
C PHE A 280 20.32 15.83 -4.95
N LYS A 281 20.20 17.13 -4.62
CA LYS A 281 18.93 17.64 -4.08
C LYS A 281 18.11 17.99 -5.31
N PRO A 282 16.84 17.59 -5.41
CA PRO A 282 15.96 18.32 -6.30
C PRO A 282 16.02 19.77 -5.81
N GLU A 283 16.63 20.66 -6.58
CA GLU A 283 16.20 22.04 -6.56
C GLU A 283 14.72 21.95 -6.94
N PHE A 284 13.85 21.81 -5.93
CA PHE A 284 12.47 22.25 -6.06
C PHE A 284 12.66 23.67 -6.55
N SER A 285 12.38 23.89 -7.84
CA SER A 285 12.36 25.23 -8.41
C SER A 285 11.56 26.04 -7.41
N THR A 286 12.23 26.94 -6.69
CA THR A 286 11.53 27.91 -5.88
C THR A 286 10.48 28.47 -6.84
N PRO A 287 9.18 28.49 -6.46
CA PRO A 287 8.20 29.14 -7.31
C PRO A 287 8.81 30.50 -7.68
N PRO A 288 8.85 30.87 -8.97
CA PRO A 288 9.50 32.11 -9.40
C PRO A 288 9.04 33.19 -8.43
N PRO A 289 9.96 33.99 -7.86
CA PRO A 289 9.65 34.91 -6.77
C PRO A 289 8.33 35.56 -7.15
N GLN A 290 7.28 35.27 -6.38
CA GLN A 290 6.02 35.95 -6.56
C GLN A 290 6.41 37.41 -6.42
N ASN A 291 6.41 38.14 -7.55
CA ASN A 291 6.55 39.57 -7.51
C ASN A 291 5.49 40.00 -6.53
N THR A 292 5.93 40.38 -5.32
CA THR A 292 5.11 41.07 -4.37
C THR A 292 4.62 42.27 -5.15
N ILE A 293 3.40 42.19 -5.66
CA ILE A 293 2.68 43.36 -6.14
C ILE A 293 2.51 44.16 -4.86
N ILE A 294 3.48 45.03 -4.59
CA ILE A 294 3.30 46.13 -3.66
C ILE A 294 2.04 46.81 -4.19
N PRO A 295 0.95 46.92 -3.41
CA PRO A 295 -0.19 47.69 -3.84
C PRO A 295 0.29 49.12 -4.03
N THR A 296 0.59 49.49 -5.28
CA THR A 296 0.77 50.87 -5.67
C THR A 296 -0.54 51.56 -5.31
N GLN A 297 -0.47 52.45 -4.32
CA GLN A 297 -1.61 53.29 -3.94
C GLN A 297 -2.16 53.93 -5.21
N ILE A 298 -3.40 53.59 -5.55
CA ILE A 298 -4.14 54.24 -6.61
C ILE A 298 -4.32 55.70 -6.16
N PRO A 299 -3.76 56.71 -6.87
CA PRO A 299 -4.09 58.08 -6.59
C PRO A 299 -5.56 58.30 -6.94
N THR A 300 -6.35 58.54 -5.91
CA THR A 300 -7.75 58.95 -6.00
C THR A 300 -7.82 60.36 -6.57
N SER A 301 -7.82 60.50 -7.89
CA SER A 301 -8.53 61.54 -8.66
C SER A 301 -7.93 61.69 -10.05
N LEU A 302 -8.63 61.18 -11.07
CA LEU A 302 -8.58 61.77 -12.40
C LEU A 302 -10.01 61.83 -12.97
N PRO A 303 -10.36 62.93 -13.64
CA PRO A 303 -11.72 63.15 -14.14
C PRO A 303 -12.01 62.27 -15.35
N ILE A 304 -13.27 61.85 -15.42
CA ILE A 304 -13.87 61.06 -16.50
C ILE A 304 -13.90 61.91 -17.78
N PRO A 305 -13.29 61.50 -18.90
CA PRO A 305 -13.58 62.09 -20.19
C PRO A 305 -14.83 61.43 -20.78
N THR A 306 -15.89 62.22 -20.86
CA THR A 306 -17.08 61.94 -21.67
C THR A 306 -16.69 62.04 -23.14
N SER A 307 -16.77 60.93 -23.90
CA SER A 307 -17.16 60.88 -25.33
C SER A 307 -16.95 59.46 -25.88
N ILE A 308 -18.03 58.68 -25.95
CA ILE A 308 -18.09 57.44 -26.74
C ILE A 308 -18.58 57.83 -28.14
N VAL A 309 -17.69 57.81 -29.11
CA VAL A 309 -18.05 57.84 -30.54
C VAL A 309 -18.24 56.39 -30.99
N ILE A 310 -19.45 56.06 -31.42
CA ILE A 310 -19.81 54.77 -32.03
C ILE A 310 -19.35 54.79 -33.49
N PRO A 311 -18.46 53.90 -33.95
CA PRO A 311 -18.26 53.67 -35.37
C PRO A 311 -19.24 52.60 -35.86
N THR A 312 -20.09 53.01 -36.80
CA THR A 312 -20.87 52.12 -37.66
C THR A 312 -19.96 51.23 -38.52
N ASN A 313 -20.23 49.94 -38.43
CA ASN A 313 -19.89 48.81 -39.31
C ASN A 313 -19.45 49.17 -40.75
N PRO A 314 -18.43 48.48 -41.29
CA PRO A 314 -18.63 47.96 -42.64
C PRO A 314 -18.11 46.52 -42.89
N ARG A 315 -18.98 45.80 -43.61
CA ARG A 315 -18.74 44.77 -44.64
C ARG A 315 -17.96 43.49 -44.30
N LEU A 316 -18.77 42.43 -44.28
CA LEU A 316 -18.43 41.04 -44.60
C LEU A 316 -17.85 40.93 -46.04
N PRO A 317 -16.74 40.20 -46.28
CA PRO A 317 -16.37 39.79 -47.62
C PRO A 317 -17.06 38.48 -48.01
N THR A 318 -17.84 38.56 -49.07
CA THR A 318 -18.36 37.45 -49.86
C THR A 318 -17.21 36.68 -50.51
N VAL A 319 -17.09 35.39 -50.24
CA VAL A 319 -16.15 34.49 -50.92
C VAL A 319 -16.84 33.88 -52.15
N THR A 320 -16.32 34.20 -53.32
CA THR A 320 -16.75 33.67 -54.63
C THR A 320 -16.08 32.30 -54.88
N PRO A 321 -16.74 31.32 -55.55
CA PRO A 321 -16.17 30.01 -55.79
C PRO A 321 -15.13 30.04 -56.92
N ILE A 322 -14.03 29.31 -56.75
CA ILE A 322 -12.99 29.06 -57.78
C ILE A 322 -13.34 27.76 -58.53
N PRO A 323 -13.21 27.72 -59.87
CA PRO A 323 -13.67 26.60 -60.69
C PRO A 323 -12.68 25.44 -60.79
N THR A 324 -13.26 24.27 -61.04
CA THR A 324 -12.69 22.95 -61.34
C THR A 324 -11.93 22.90 -62.67
N GLN A 325 -10.70 22.34 -62.67
CA GLN A 325 -10.07 21.64 -63.80
C GLN A 325 -9.12 20.57 -63.22
N SER A 326 -9.36 19.27 -63.40
CA SER A 326 -9.00 18.37 -64.54
C SER A 326 -7.52 17.94 -64.62
N VAL A 327 -7.28 16.74 -64.07
CA VAL A 327 -6.49 15.57 -64.55
C VAL A 327 -5.16 15.79 -65.31
N ILE A 328 -4.07 15.18 -64.80
CA ILE A 328 -3.11 14.29 -65.51
C ILE A 328 -2.37 13.43 -64.46
N PRO A 329 -2.14 12.11 -64.70
CA PRO A 329 -1.57 11.18 -63.73
C PRO A 329 -0.04 11.07 -63.82
N THR A 330 0.63 11.00 -62.67
CA THR A 330 2.06 10.62 -62.59
C THR A 330 2.18 9.19 -62.08
N LEU A 331 2.55 8.29 -62.99
CA LEU A 331 2.92 6.91 -62.70
C LEU A 331 4.20 6.87 -61.85
N ARG A 332 4.16 6.15 -60.73
CA ARG A 332 5.34 5.79 -59.94
C ARG A 332 5.53 4.26 -59.98
N PRO A 333 6.74 3.74 -60.27
CA PRO A 333 6.94 2.30 -60.39
C PRO A 333 6.87 1.63 -59.01
N THR A 334 6.07 0.56 -58.92
CA THR A 334 6.00 -0.32 -57.75
C THR A 334 6.92 -1.51 -58.03
N THR A 335 8.03 -1.62 -57.31
CA THR A 335 8.86 -2.83 -57.32
C THR A 335 8.23 -3.83 -56.36
N ALA A 336 7.47 -4.78 -56.89
CA ALA A 336 6.91 -5.88 -56.13
C ALA A 336 8.02 -6.91 -55.82
N VAL A 337 8.27 -7.15 -54.54
CA VAL A 337 9.02 -8.30 -54.04
C VAL A 337 8.00 -9.44 -53.83
N PRO A 338 8.20 -10.64 -54.40
CA PRO A 338 7.28 -11.75 -54.16
C PRO A 338 7.49 -12.31 -52.75
N THR A 339 6.57 -12.03 -51.83
CA THR A 339 6.47 -12.74 -50.56
C THR A 339 5.69 -14.04 -50.79
N GLN A 340 6.39 -15.17 -50.77
CA GLN A 340 5.74 -16.47 -50.73
C GLN A 340 4.97 -16.60 -49.41
N THR A 341 3.65 -16.70 -49.51
CA THR A 341 2.79 -17.05 -48.37
C THR A 341 2.66 -18.56 -48.35
N ILE A 342 3.31 -19.21 -47.38
CA ILE A 342 3.06 -20.63 -47.09
C ILE A 342 1.75 -20.69 -46.30
N ILE A 343 0.69 -21.20 -46.93
CA ILE A 343 -0.58 -21.50 -46.27
C ILE A 343 -0.43 -22.87 -45.61
N TYR A 344 -0.28 -22.90 -44.29
CA TYR A 344 -0.48 -24.12 -43.52
C TYR A 344 -1.98 -24.31 -43.29
N VAL A 345 -2.59 -25.25 -44.01
CA VAL A 345 -3.92 -25.76 -43.69
C VAL A 345 -3.75 -26.71 -42.51
N LEU A 346 -4.05 -26.23 -41.30
CA LEU A 346 -4.18 -27.09 -40.12
C LEU A 346 -5.46 -27.90 -40.23
N PRO A 347 -5.44 -29.22 -39.95
CA PRO A 347 -6.66 -30.02 -39.90
C PRO A 347 -7.56 -29.51 -38.76
N SER A 348 -8.83 -29.28 -39.09
CA SER A 348 -9.89 -28.89 -38.17
C SER A 348 -9.98 -29.89 -37.01
N PRO A 349 -9.94 -29.47 -35.73
CA PRO A 349 -10.13 -30.38 -34.63
C PRO A 349 -11.59 -30.85 -34.59
N THR A 350 -11.77 -32.15 -34.76
CA THR A 350 -13.03 -32.85 -34.53
C THR A 350 -13.54 -32.54 -33.12
N ALA A 351 -14.73 -31.94 -33.03
CA ALA A 351 -15.37 -31.62 -31.77
C ALA A 351 -15.62 -32.90 -30.96
N ILE A 352 -14.98 -33.00 -29.79
CA ILE A 352 -15.27 -34.02 -28.78
C ILE A 352 -16.51 -33.54 -28.01
N PRO A 353 -17.57 -34.37 -27.85
CA PRO A 353 -18.75 -33.97 -27.09
C PRO A 353 -18.39 -33.73 -25.62
N ILE A 354 -18.78 -32.55 -25.12
CA ILE A 354 -18.64 -32.14 -23.72
C ILE A 354 -19.59 -33.01 -22.88
N PRO A 355 -19.11 -33.70 -21.81
CA PRO A 355 -20.00 -34.40 -20.91
C PRO A 355 -20.87 -33.42 -20.13
N THR A 356 -22.19 -33.60 -20.21
CA THR A 356 -23.17 -32.88 -19.40
C THR A 356 -22.99 -33.26 -17.93
N ILE A 357 -22.41 -32.37 -17.13
CA ILE A 357 -22.36 -32.52 -15.68
C ILE A 357 -23.71 -32.06 -15.13
N THR A 358 -24.51 -33.02 -14.68
CA THR A 358 -25.74 -32.74 -13.92
C THR A 358 -25.35 -32.50 -12.47
N LEU A 359 -25.48 -31.27 -11.98
CA LEU A 359 -25.22 -30.93 -10.59
C LEU A 359 -26.42 -31.36 -9.72
N THR A 360 -26.24 -32.43 -8.95
CA THR A 360 -27.15 -32.82 -7.88
C THR A 360 -26.98 -31.85 -6.70
N PRO A 361 -28.05 -31.25 -6.14
CA PRO A 361 -27.92 -30.34 -5.01
C PRO A 361 -27.49 -31.10 -3.74
N THR A 362 -26.30 -30.80 -3.24
CA THR A 362 -25.80 -31.26 -1.93
C THR A 362 -26.53 -30.52 -0.80
N PRO A 363 -26.99 -31.21 0.26
CA PRO A 363 -27.73 -30.58 1.34
C PRO A 363 -26.86 -29.60 2.14
N THR A 364 -27.44 -28.43 2.39
CA THR A 364 -26.90 -27.36 3.24
C THR A 364 -26.56 -27.89 4.63
N LYS A 365 -25.27 -27.93 4.99
CA LYS A 365 -24.83 -28.10 6.38
C LYS A 365 -24.93 -26.75 7.10
N THR A 366 -25.75 -26.71 8.13
CA THR A 366 -25.85 -25.63 9.11
C THR A 366 -24.48 -25.40 9.76
N LEU A 367 -23.99 -24.17 9.70
CA LEU A 367 -22.73 -23.77 10.32
C LEU A 367 -22.95 -23.62 11.82
N THR A 368 -22.56 -24.61 12.61
CA THR A 368 -22.46 -24.47 14.06
C THR A 368 -21.23 -23.62 14.36
N GLN A 369 -21.46 -22.38 14.79
CA GLN A 369 -20.43 -21.46 15.24
C GLN A 369 -19.73 -22.03 16.48
N ILE A 370 -18.50 -22.52 16.31
CA ILE A 370 -17.64 -22.91 17.42
C ILE A 370 -17.10 -21.62 18.02
N ILE A 371 -17.72 -21.18 19.11
CA ILE A 371 -17.15 -20.16 19.99
C ILE A 371 -15.98 -20.82 20.69
N THR A 372 -14.76 -20.51 20.27
CA THR A 372 -13.53 -20.87 21.00
C THR A 372 -13.52 -20.08 22.30
N GLU A 373 -13.99 -20.70 23.37
CA GLU A 373 -13.94 -20.12 24.71
C GLU A 373 -12.49 -19.89 25.11
N ASN A 374 -12.20 -18.67 25.55
CA ASN A 374 -10.90 -18.24 26.03
C ASN A 374 -10.42 -19.17 27.17
N PRO A 375 -9.24 -19.81 27.07
CA PRO A 375 -8.75 -20.76 28.07
C PRO A 375 -8.58 -20.13 29.47
N VAL A 376 -8.42 -18.81 29.55
CA VAL A 376 -8.38 -18.06 30.82
C VAL A 376 -9.74 -18.05 31.52
N PHE A 377 -10.84 -18.01 30.78
CA PHE A 377 -12.19 -18.05 31.34
C PHE A 377 -12.51 -19.41 31.95
N ASN A 378 -12.11 -20.50 31.28
CA ASN A 378 -12.29 -21.85 31.81
C ASN A 378 -11.44 -22.11 33.06
N LEU A 379 -10.21 -21.58 33.12
CA LEU A 379 -9.39 -21.68 34.33
C LEU A 379 -10.00 -20.90 35.51
N MET A 380 -10.50 -19.68 35.27
CA MET A 380 -11.18 -18.87 36.30
C MET A 380 -12.48 -19.53 36.80
N LYS A 381 -13.24 -20.18 35.92
CA LYS A 381 -14.46 -20.91 36.29
C LYS A 381 -14.17 -22.11 37.17
N ILE A 382 -13.15 -22.90 36.82
CA ILE A 382 -12.71 -24.05 37.63
C ILE A 382 -12.17 -23.59 38.99
N LEU A 383 -11.43 -22.47 39.04
CA LEU A 383 -10.93 -21.91 40.29
C LEU A 383 -12.07 -21.41 41.19
N SER A 384 -13.07 -20.74 40.61
CA SER A 384 -14.27 -20.26 41.32
C SER A 384 -15.08 -21.41 41.94
N GLU A 385 -15.31 -22.49 41.19
CA GLU A 385 -16.04 -23.66 41.70
C GLU A 385 -15.28 -24.36 42.84
N LYS A 386 -13.95 -24.49 42.72
CA LYS A 386 -13.14 -25.11 43.79
C LYS A 386 -13.05 -24.24 45.05
N ILE A 387 -12.98 -22.92 44.91
CA ILE A 387 -13.02 -21.99 46.04
C ILE A 387 -14.39 -22.03 46.74
N SER A 388 -15.49 -22.08 45.97
CA SER A 388 -16.85 -22.23 46.50
C SER A 388 -17.03 -23.53 47.28
N LEU A 389 -16.51 -24.65 46.75
CA LEU A 389 -16.54 -25.94 47.44
C LEU A 389 -15.72 -25.93 48.74
N PHE A 390 -14.54 -25.31 48.72
CA PHE A 390 -13.66 -25.22 49.88
C PHE A 390 -14.25 -24.36 51.01
N LEU A 391 -14.92 -23.25 50.65
CA LEU A 391 -15.62 -22.38 51.60
C LEU A 391 -16.84 -23.07 52.23
N LYS A 392 -17.58 -23.91 51.47
CA LYS A 392 -18.72 -24.70 51.99
C LYS A 392 -18.31 -25.78 52.98
N VAL A 393 -17.09 -26.30 52.90
CA VAL A 393 -16.60 -27.40 53.77
C VAL A 393 -15.82 -26.89 54.99
N SER A 394 -15.31 -25.65 54.94
CA SER A 394 -14.38 -25.12 55.96
C SER A 394 -14.99 -24.12 56.96
N LEU A 395 -16.27 -23.78 56.83
CA LEU A 395 -16.99 -22.92 57.76
C LEU A 395 -18.10 -23.74 58.45
N PRO A 396 -18.06 -23.93 59.78
CA PRO A 396 -19.15 -24.55 60.53
C PRO A 396 -20.38 -23.64 60.65
#